data_AF-A0A552WM94-F1
#
_entry.id   AF-A0A552WM94-F1
#
_cell.length_a   1.000
_cell.length_b   1.000
_cell.length_c   1.000
_cell.angle_alpha   90.00
_cell.angle_beta   90.00
_cell.angle_gamma   90.00
#
_symmetry.space_group_name_H-M   'P 1'
#
loop_
_entity.id
_entity.type
_entity.pdbx_description
1 polymer ?
#
loop_
_entity_poly.entity_id
_entity_poly.type
_entity_poly.pdbx_seq_one_letter_code
_entity_poly.pdbx_strand_id
1 'polypeptide(L)'
;MTTITTVPRAERPPSLDPRPSPPDARPASRDDRPPAPNALLDAPALDAPAARAPLPQAHPDARGIDHAAATRAVTDLLAALGHDARGPHLAETPRRVADALAELLTPRPFTLTTFPNDEGYDQLVLVRDVPFHSLCEHHLLPFHGVAHIAYLPGERIVGLSKLARVLHHFARDLQVQERLTQQVADLLQDRLAPRGVGVVLQAEHLCMALRGVQVSGSRTVTSALHGALREDARTREEFFALAGLQ
;
A
#
# COMPACT_ATOMS: atom_id res chain seq x y z
N MET A 1 55.26 38.07 4.37
CA MET A 1 54.50 39.33 4.53
C MET A 1 53.09 38.96 4.91
N THR A 2 52.80 39.00 6.20
CA THR A 2 51.53 38.53 6.79
C THR A 2 50.66 39.74 7.09
N THR A 3 49.55 39.88 6.38
CA THR A 3 48.61 41.00 6.53
C THR A 3 47.59 40.68 7.62
N ILE A 4 47.70 41.40 8.75
CA ILE A 4 46.71 41.39 9.83
C ILE A 4 45.60 42.37 9.46
N THR A 5 44.38 41.87 9.26
CA THR A 5 43.17 42.70 9.06
C THR A 5 42.47 42.85 10.40
N THR A 6 42.35 44.09 10.87
CA THR A 6 41.65 44.51 12.08
C THR A 6 40.14 44.49 11.88
N VAL A 7 39.42 43.89 12.85
CA VAL A 7 37.95 43.86 12.90
C VAL A 7 37.43 45.13 13.62
N PRO A 8 36.45 45.86 13.08
CA PRO A 8 35.90 47.03 13.76
C PRO A 8 34.91 46.64 14.88
N ARG A 9 34.92 47.46 15.92
CA ARG A 9 34.18 47.33 17.19
C ARG A 9 32.71 47.73 16.99
N ALA A 10 31.77 46.85 17.35
CA ALA A 10 30.34 47.13 17.27
C ALA A 10 29.91 48.18 18.31
N GLU A 11 29.15 49.19 17.86
CA GLU A 11 28.54 50.23 18.69
C GLU A 11 27.30 49.69 19.43
N ARG A 12 27.10 50.12 20.68
CA ARG A 12 25.93 49.78 21.49
C ARG A 12 24.71 50.62 21.05
N PRO A 13 23.52 50.03 20.89
CA PRO A 13 22.31 50.80 20.66
C PRO A 13 21.86 51.57 21.92
N PRO A 14 21.17 52.72 21.76
CA PRO A 14 20.69 53.54 22.87
C PRO A 14 19.53 52.87 23.65
N SER A 15 19.45 53.23 24.93
CA SER A 15 18.50 52.74 25.94
C SER A 15 17.03 53.06 25.61
N LEU A 16 16.17 52.05 25.73
CA LEU A 16 14.71 52.17 25.64
C LEU A 16 14.13 52.90 26.86
N ASP A 17 13.23 53.85 26.61
CA ASP A 17 12.41 54.57 27.58
C ASP A 17 11.53 53.65 28.46
N PRO A 18 11.14 54.10 29.67
CA PRO A 18 10.37 53.29 30.61
C PRO A 18 8.91 53.07 30.13
N ARG A 19 8.44 51.82 30.31
CA ARG A 19 7.08 51.36 29.96
C ARG A 19 6.01 52.11 30.76
N PRO A 20 4.85 52.46 30.17
CA PRO A 20 3.70 52.93 30.93
C PRO A 20 3.03 51.79 31.72
N SER A 21 2.49 52.13 32.89
CA SER A 21 1.75 51.26 33.81
C SER A 21 0.52 50.62 33.16
N PRO A 22 0.11 49.41 33.60
CA PRO A 22 -1.02 48.70 33.01
C PRO A 22 -2.36 49.36 33.40
N PRO A 23 -3.42 49.26 32.56
CA PRO A 23 -4.75 49.75 32.90
C PRO A 23 -5.48 48.82 33.89
N ASP A 24 -6.36 49.42 34.67
CA ASP A 24 -7.17 48.80 35.72
C ASP A 24 -7.92 47.54 35.28
N ALA A 25 -7.78 46.48 36.08
CA ALA A 25 -8.52 45.24 35.93
C ALA A 25 -10.01 45.44 36.23
N ARG A 26 -10.88 45.16 35.25
CA ARG A 26 -12.32 45.00 35.47
C ARG A 26 -12.60 43.66 36.16
N PRO A 27 -13.59 43.57 37.07
CA PRO A 27 -13.93 42.32 37.72
C PRO A 27 -14.55 41.33 36.73
N ALA A 28 -14.08 40.08 36.76
CA ALA A 28 -14.61 38.98 35.95
C ALA A 28 -16.06 38.67 36.33
N SER A 29 -16.95 38.65 35.34
CA SER A 29 -18.31 38.15 35.46
C SER A 29 -18.28 36.64 35.72
N ARG A 30 -19.00 36.21 36.76
CA ARG A 30 -19.23 34.80 37.08
C ARG A 30 -20.18 34.18 36.04
N ASP A 31 -19.66 33.69 34.92
CA ASP A 31 -20.38 32.67 34.11
C ASP A 31 -19.50 31.94 33.07
N ASP A 32 -18.24 31.62 33.41
CA ASP A 32 -17.37 30.77 32.58
C ASP A 32 -17.16 29.40 33.24
N ARG A 33 -18.21 28.57 33.24
CA ARG A 33 -18.08 27.14 33.52
C ARG A 33 -17.93 26.41 32.18
N PRO A 34 -16.82 25.70 31.91
CA PRO A 34 -16.72 24.88 30.70
C PRO A 34 -17.83 23.82 30.72
N PRO A 35 -18.46 23.50 29.58
CA PRO A 35 -19.48 22.46 29.53
C PRO A 35 -18.86 21.14 29.98
N ALA A 36 -19.62 20.37 30.77
CA ALA A 36 -19.24 19.04 31.19
C ALA A 36 -18.93 18.16 29.95
N PRO A 37 -17.90 17.30 30.01
CA PRO A 37 -17.62 16.37 28.92
C PRO A 37 -18.88 15.52 28.70
N ASN A 38 -19.46 15.66 27.51
CA ASN A 38 -20.67 14.97 27.15
C ASN A 38 -20.42 13.47 27.25
N ALA A 39 -21.34 12.80 27.93
CA ALA A 39 -21.32 11.38 28.19
C ALA A 39 -21.08 10.63 26.88
N LEU A 40 -20.09 9.74 26.91
CA LEU A 40 -19.97 8.64 25.98
C LEU A 40 -21.37 8.01 25.84
N LEU A 41 -21.98 8.17 24.67
CA LEU A 41 -22.85 7.12 24.18
C LEU A 41 -21.92 5.94 23.93
N ASP A 42 -22.08 4.91 24.75
CA ASP A 42 -21.46 3.61 24.59
C ASP A 42 -21.70 3.09 23.17
N ALA A 43 -20.78 3.40 22.26
CA ALA A 43 -20.64 2.60 21.06
C ALA A 43 -20.16 1.23 21.54
N PRO A 44 -20.86 0.13 21.21
CA PRO A 44 -20.38 -1.18 21.60
C PRO A 44 -18.99 -1.34 21.02
N ALA A 45 -18.03 -1.77 21.85
CA ALA A 45 -16.71 -2.15 21.39
C ALA A 45 -16.89 -3.16 20.25
N LEU A 46 -16.70 -2.71 19.01
CA LEU A 46 -16.68 -3.57 17.85
C LEU A 46 -15.37 -4.36 17.96
N ASP A 47 -15.42 -5.46 18.70
CA ASP A 47 -14.55 -6.60 18.46
C ASP A 47 -14.86 -7.09 17.04
N ALA A 48 -14.38 -6.38 16.03
CA ALA A 48 -14.92 -6.46 14.69
C ALA A 48 -14.67 -7.88 14.12
N PRO A 49 -15.71 -8.71 13.93
CA PRO A 49 -15.58 -10.04 13.34
C PRO A 49 -15.00 -9.98 11.92
N ALA A 50 -15.13 -8.82 11.26
CA ALA A 50 -14.59 -8.53 9.94
C ALA A 50 -13.05 -8.67 9.87
N ALA A 51 -12.26 -8.33 10.89
CA ALA A 51 -10.80 -8.47 10.81
C ALA A 51 -10.33 -9.94 10.83
N ARG A 52 -11.18 -10.86 11.31
CA ARG A 52 -10.87 -12.29 11.50
C ARG A 52 -11.49 -13.19 10.43
N ALA A 53 -12.39 -12.67 9.60
CA ALA A 53 -12.94 -13.44 8.49
C ALA A 53 -11.83 -13.83 7.49
N PRO A 54 -11.93 -14.99 6.83
CA PRO A 54 -11.00 -15.37 5.77
C PRO A 54 -10.85 -14.25 4.74
N LEU A 55 -9.64 -14.08 4.23
CA LEU A 55 -9.41 -13.16 3.12
C LEU A 55 -10.16 -13.68 1.88
N PRO A 56 -10.75 -12.79 1.08
CA PRO A 56 -11.35 -13.20 -0.18
C PRO A 56 -10.28 -13.86 -1.05
N GLN A 57 -10.71 -14.86 -1.83
CA GLN A 57 -9.88 -15.42 -2.88
C GLN A 57 -9.64 -14.34 -3.93
N ALA A 58 -8.43 -14.30 -4.49
CA ALA A 58 -8.10 -13.38 -5.57
C ALA A 58 -8.88 -13.74 -6.85
N HIS A 59 -9.12 -15.04 -7.09
CA HIS A 59 -10.02 -15.56 -8.12
C HIS A 59 -11.06 -16.53 -7.51
N PRO A 60 -12.37 -16.23 -7.56
CA PRO A 60 -13.41 -16.98 -6.83
C PRO A 60 -13.66 -18.41 -7.36
N ASP A 61 -13.30 -18.67 -8.62
CA ASP A 61 -13.47 -19.98 -9.26
C ASP A 61 -12.23 -20.88 -9.17
N ALA A 62 -11.17 -20.44 -8.49
CA ALA A 62 -9.92 -21.20 -8.39
C ALA A 62 -10.14 -22.51 -7.62
N ARG A 63 -10.02 -23.63 -8.34
CA ARG A 63 -9.94 -24.97 -7.74
C ARG A 63 -8.52 -25.21 -7.24
N GLY A 64 -8.34 -26.13 -6.28
CA GLY A 64 -7.01 -26.56 -5.85
C GLY A 64 -6.15 -27.03 -7.03
N ILE A 65 -4.84 -26.81 -6.95
CA ILE A 65 -3.88 -27.10 -8.03
C ILE A 65 -3.60 -28.61 -8.10
N ASP A 66 -3.94 -29.25 -9.22
CA ASP A 66 -3.53 -30.62 -9.52
C ASP A 66 -2.13 -30.62 -10.17
N HIS A 67 -1.10 -30.79 -9.35
CA HIS A 67 0.30 -30.82 -9.79
C HIS A 67 0.58 -31.91 -10.84
N ALA A 68 -0.06 -33.07 -10.72
CA ALA A 68 0.15 -34.18 -11.63
C ALA A 68 -0.44 -33.85 -13.00
N ALA A 69 -1.65 -33.28 -13.05
CA ALA A 69 -2.26 -32.81 -14.28
C ALA A 69 -1.48 -31.66 -14.91
N ALA A 70 -1.06 -30.67 -14.13
CA ALA A 70 -0.24 -29.56 -14.60
C ALA A 70 1.09 -30.04 -15.21
N THR A 71 1.76 -31.00 -14.56
CA THR A 71 3.01 -31.60 -15.08
C THR A 71 2.79 -32.27 -16.43
N ARG A 72 1.70 -33.05 -16.59
CA ARG A 72 1.36 -33.67 -17.89
C ARG A 72 1.08 -32.63 -18.96
N ALA A 73 0.32 -31.58 -18.63
CA ALA A 73 0.01 -30.50 -19.57
C ALA A 73 1.27 -29.78 -20.05
N VAL A 74 2.26 -29.55 -19.19
CA VAL A 74 3.54 -28.95 -19.60
C VAL A 74 4.34 -29.91 -20.49
N THR A 75 4.34 -31.21 -20.23
CA THR A 75 4.96 -32.21 -21.12
C THR A 75 4.37 -32.14 -22.52
N ASP A 76 3.04 -32.13 -22.62
CA ASP A 76 2.33 -32.04 -23.89
C ASP A 76 2.59 -30.70 -24.59
N LEU A 77 2.64 -29.61 -23.84
CA LEU A 77 2.99 -28.28 -24.37
C LEU A 77 4.41 -28.25 -24.95
N LEU A 78 5.41 -28.79 -24.25
CA LEU A 78 6.78 -28.86 -24.76
C LEU A 78 6.86 -29.68 -26.05
N ALA A 79 6.19 -30.84 -26.09
CA ALA A 79 6.12 -31.66 -27.29
C ALA A 79 5.46 -30.91 -28.46
N ALA A 80 4.35 -30.20 -28.20
CA ALA A 80 3.66 -29.37 -29.18
C ALA A 80 4.52 -28.21 -29.69
N LEU A 81 5.43 -27.69 -28.86
CA LEU A 81 6.41 -26.66 -29.23
C LEU A 81 7.69 -27.23 -29.88
N GLY A 82 7.73 -28.54 -30.16
CA GLY A 82 8.84 -29.19 -30.87
C GLY A 82 10.01 -29.62 -29.97
N HIS A 83 9.81 -29.70 -28.65
CA HIS A 83 10.84 -30.10 -27.70
C HIS A 83 10.63 -31.52 -27.16
N ASP A 84 11.70 -32.32 -27.08
CA ASP A 84 11.65 -33.65 -26.47
C ASP A 84 11.76 -33.57 -24.94
N ALA A 85 10.61 -33.63 -24.27
CA ALA A 85 10.52 -33.64 -22.82
C ALA A 85 11.10 -34.91 -22.16
N ARG A 86 11.56 -35.91 -22.93
CA ARG A 86 12.25 -37.11 -22.39
C ARG A 86 13.77 -36.98 -22.39
N GLY A 87 14.30 -35.96 -23.07
CA GLY A 87 15.73 -35.71 -23.13
C GLY A 87 16.32 -35.33 -21.75
N PRO A 88 17.60 -35.63 -21.49
CA PRO A 88 18.20 -35.47 -20.16
C PRO A 88 18.17 -34.03 -19.62
N HIS A 89 18.08 -33.02 -20.50
CA HIS A 89 18.02 -31.61 -20.10
C HIS A 89 16.59 -31.12 -19.75
N LEU A 90 15.56 -31.73 -20.36
CA LEU A 90 14.16 -31.29 -20.22
C LEU A 90 13.28 -32.26 -19.43
N ALA A 91 13.77 -33.46 -19.09
CA ALA A 91 13.04 -34.48 -18.32
C ALA A 91 12.33 -33.93 -17.07
N GLU A 92 13.02 -33.05 -16.33
CA GLU A 92 12.51 -32.44 -15.11
C GLU A 92 11.78 -31.10 -15.34
N THR A 93 11.82 -30.53 -16.55
CA THR A 93 11.22 -29.23 -16.84
C THR A 93 9.71 -29.20 -16.62
N PRO A 94 8.91 -30.19 -17.04
CA PRO A 94 7.47 -30.18 -16.79
C PRO A 94 7.09 -30.02 -15.32
N ARG A 95 7.76 -30.77 -14.44
CA ARG A 95 7.56 -30.68 -12.99
C ARG A 95 7.98 -29.32 -12.46
N ARG A 96 9.17 -28.84 -12.82
CA ARG A 96 9.67 -27.52 -12.37
C ARG A 96 8.76 -26.36 -12.79
N VAL A 97 8.20 -26.42 -13.99
CA VAL A 97 7.25 -25.39 -14.48
C VAL A 97 5.95 -25.46 -13.69
N ALA A 98 5.39 -26.65 -13.49
CA ALA A 98 4.18 -26.83 -12.68
C ALA A 98 4.38 -26.32 -11.24
N ASP A 99 5.49 -26.67 -10.60
CA ASP A 99 5.83 -26.23 -9.25
C ASP A 99 6.01 -24.70 -9.17
N ALA A 100 6.70 -24.09 -10.16
CA ALA A 100 6.89 -22.64 -10.22
C ALA A 100 5.57 -21.88 -10.39
N LEU A 101 4.69 -22.33 -11.29
CA LEU A 101 3.37 -21.73 -11.46
C LEU A 101 2.52 -21.90 -10.20
N ALA A 102 2.56 -23.06 -9.55
CA ALA A 102 1.85 -23.28 -8.29
C ALA A 102 2.31 -22.32 -7.19
N GLU A 103 3.62 -22.07 -7.07
CA GLU A 103 4.17 -21.08 -6.13
C GLU A 103 3.71 -19.65 -6.44
N LEU A 104 3.62 -19.29 -7.72
CA LEU A 104 3.19 -17.97 -8.16
C LEU A 104 1.66 -17.76 -8.00
N LEU A 105 0.88 -18.84 -7.93
CA LEU A 105 -0.58 -18.81 -7.81
C LEU A 105 -1.10 -19.14 -6.40
N THR A 106 -0.21 -19.43 -5.45
CA THR A 106 -0.62 -19.79 -4.08
C THR A 106 -0.23 -18.68 -3.11
N PRO A 107 -1.20 -17.91 -2.59
CA PRO A 107 -0.92 -16.91 -1.57
C PRO A 107 -0.52 -17.57 -0.24
N ARG A 108 0.40 -16.94 0.49
CA ARG A 108 0.73 -17.38 1.85
C ARG A 108 -0.37 -16.92 2.81
N PRO A 109 -0.94 -17.82 3.64
CA PRO A 109 -1.98 -17.44 4.57
C PRO A 109 -1.43 -16.42 5.58
N PHE A 110 -2.26 -15.42 5.91
CA PHE A 110 -1.96 -14.47 6.97
C PHE A 110 -3.24 -13.89 7.56
N THR A 111 -3.13 -13.39 8.79
CA THR A 111 -4.18 -12.62 9.45
C THR A 111 -3.88 -11.13 9.32
N LEU A 112 -4.89 -10.36 8.89
CA LEU A 112 -4.85 -8.90 8.88
C LEU A 112 -5.01 -8.39 10.32
N THR A 113 -3.88 -8.29 11.02
CA THR A 113 -3.85 -7.82 12.40
C THR A 113 -4.07 -6.31 12.46
N THR A 114 -5.02 -5.90 13.28
CA THR A 114 -5.40 -4.49 13.50
C THR A 114 -5.45 -4.20 15.00
N PHE A 115 -5.25 -2.94 15.35
CA PHE A 115 -5.20 -2.44 16.71
C PHE A 115 -6.17 -1.27 16.87
N PRO A 116 -6.76 -1.06 18.06
CA PRO A 116 -7.48 0.18 18.35
C PRO A 116 -6.59 1.41 18.12
N ASN A 117 -7.19 2.49 17.64
CA ASN A 117 -6.53 3.80 17.49
C ASN A 117 -6.73 4.66 18.75
N ASP A 118 -6.31 4.17 19.92
CA ASP A 118 -6.62 4.81 21.22
C ASP A 118 -5.97 6.20 21.36
N GLU A 119 -4.84 6.43 20.69
CA GLU A 119 -4.15 7.73 20.66
C GLU A 119 -4.76 8.71 19.64
N GLY A 120 -5.76 8.28 18.86
CA GLY A 120 -6.45 9.13 17.90
C GLY A 120 -5.57 9.62 16.75
N TYR A 121 -4.58 8.82 16.32
CA TYR A 121 -3.70 9.20 15.21
C TYR A 121 -4.53 9.38 13.93
N ASP A 122 -4.47 10.57 13.36
CA ASP A 122 -5.37 11.01 12.29
C ASP A 122 -4.64 11.49 11.02
N GLN A 123 -3.33 11.23 10.92
CA GLN A 123 -2.51 11.61 9.77
C GLN A 123 -2.34 10.44 8.78
N LEU A 124 -1.85 10.72 7.58
CA LEU A 124 -1.66 9.72 6.53
C LEU A 124 -0.58 8.71 6.92
N VAL A 125 -0.92 7.42 6.89
CA VAL A 125 0.06 6.33 7.00
C VAL A 125 0.36 5.81 5.60
N LEU A 126 1.63 5.87 5.18
CA LEU A 126 2.08 5.42 3.86
C LEU A 126 3.20 4.39 3.99
N VAL A 127 3.05 3.26 3.31
CA VAL A 127 4.16 2.36 2.98
C VAL A 127 4.40 2.47 1.47
N ARG A 128 5.55 3.03 1.09
CA ARG A 128 5.95 3.20 -0.30
C ARG A 128 7.00 2.19 -0.73
N ASP A 129 7.14 2.01 -2.04
CA ASP A 129 8.14 1.17 -2.67
C ASP A 129 8.05 -0.31 -2.25
N VAL A 130 6.84 -0.81 -2.01
CA VAL A 130 6.62 -2.22 -1.68
C VAL A 130 6.81 -3.06 -2.94
N PRO A 131 7.85 -3.91 -3.03
CA PRO A 131 8.08 -4.72 -4.22
C PRO A 131 7.01 -5.80 -4.36
N PHE A 132 6.59 -6.04 -5.60
CA PHE A 132 5.68 -7.14 -5.92
C PHE A 132 5.92 -7.68 -7.33
N HIS A 133 5.40 -8.88 -7.55
CA HIS A 133 5.31 -9.52 -8.85
C HIS A 133 4.04 -10.37 -8.90
N SER A 134 3.52 -10.56 -10.10
CA SER A 134 2.33 -11.36 -10.36
C SER A 134 2.38 -11.93 -11.80
N LEU A 135 1.40 -12.74 -12.18
CA LEU A 135 1.29 -13.33 -13.51
C LEU A 135 0.19 -12.63 -14.31
N CYS A 136 0.50 -12.14 -15.51
CA CYS A 136 -0.52 -11.60 -16.40
C CYS A 136 -1.45 -12.71 -16.87
N GLU A 137 -2.75 -12.60 -16.60
CA GLU A 137 -3.72 -13.67 -16.91
C GLU A 137 -3.80 -13.99 -18.42
N HIS A 138 -3.49 -13.02 -19.28
CA HIS A 138 -3.57 -13.18 -20.74
C HIS A 138 -2.45 -14.01 -21.36
N HIS A 139 -1.28 -14.09 -20.70
CA HIS A 139 -0.09 -14.69 -21.31
C HIS A 139 0.71 -15.56 -20.35
N LEU A 140 0.33 -15.62 -19.07
CA LEU A 140 1.09 -16.31 -18.01
C LEU A 140 2.54 -15.82 -17.88
N LEU A 141 2.81 -14.61 -18.37
CA LEU A 141 4.11 -13.95 -18.25
C LEU A 141 4.08 -13.03 -17.03
N PRO A 142 5.18 -12.95 -16.26
CA PRO A 142 5.24 -12.07 -15.11
C PRO A 142 5.06 -10.58 -15.46
N PHE A 143 4.47 -9.85 -14.52
CA PHE A 143 4.67 -8.41 -14.40
C PHE A 143 5.14 -8.10 -12.98
N HIS A 144 6.01 -7.11 -12.84
CA HIS A 144 6.68 -6.82 -11.58
C HIS A 144 6.94 -5.33 -11.41
N GLY A 145 7.02 -4.89 -10.15
CA GLY A 145 7.25 -3.49 -9.86
C GLY A 145 7.04 -3.16 -8.39
N VAL A 146 6.52 -1.95 -8.14
CA VAL A 146 6.36 -1.40 -6.79
C VAL A 146 4.96 -0.89 -6.53
N ALA A 147 4.53 -1.00 -5.28
CA ALA A 147 3.29 -0.45 -4.78
C ALA A 147 3.53 0.65 -3.74
N HIS A 148 2.66 1.64 -3.76
CA HIS A 148 2.53 2.66 -2.72
C HIS A 148 1.14 2.51 -2.12
N ILE A 149 1.08 2.19 -0.83
CA ILE A 149 -0.16 1.86 -0.13
C ILE A 149 -0.30 2.78 1.07
N ALA A 150 -1.35 3.59 1.06
CA ALA A 150 -1.66 4.55 2.10
C ALA A 150 -3.08 4.38 2.63
N TYR A 151 -3.28 4.79 3.87
CA TYR A 151 -4.61 4.97 4.44
C TYR A 151 -4.62 6.09 5.48
N LEU A 152 -5.79 6.72 5.65
CA LEU A 152 -6.08 7.64 6.74
C LEU A 152 -6.81 6.86 7.85
N PRO A 153 -6.21 6.66 9.03
CA PRO A 153 -6.83 5.84 10.07
C PRO A 153 -8.21 6.36 10.50
N GLY A 154 -9.08 5.42 10.85
CA GLY A 154 -10.33 5.64 11.56
C GLY A 154 -10.19 5.20 13.02
N GLU A 155 -11.08 4.33 13.48
CA GLU A 155 -11.01 3.75 14.85
C GLU A 155 -9.91 2.69 15.00
N ARG A 156 -9.33 2.21 13.90
CA ARG A 156 -8.34 1.12 13.90
C ARG A 156 -7.12 1.46 13.06
N ILE A 157 -5.99 0.92 13.49
CA ILE A 157 -4.69 0.97 12.82
C ILE A 157 -4.31 -0.45 12.37
N VAL A 158 -3.76 -0.58 11.16
CA VAL A 158 -3.24 -1.85 10.65
C VAL A 158 -1.75 -2.00 10.98
N GLY A 159 -1.31 -3.22 11.32
CA GLY A 159 0.12 -3.51 11.42
C GLY A 159 0.82 -3.29 10.08
N LEU A 160 1.91 -2.51 10.05
CA LEU A 160 2.57 -2.05 8.82
C LEU A 160 2.91 -3.19 7.84
N SER A 161 3.42 -4.32 8.36
CA SER A 161 3.75 -5.49 7.53
C SER A 161 2.55 -6.09 6.79
N LYS A 162 1.32 -5.81 7.25
CA LYS A 162 0.10 -6.36 6.65
C LYS A 162 -0.29 -5.65 5.36
N LEU A 163 0.06 -4.37 5.17
CA LEU A 163 -0.17 -3.68 3.90
C LEU A 163 0.54 -4.41 2.75
N ALA A 164 1.81 -4.78 2.95
CA ALA A 164 2.56 -5.59 1.99
C ALA A 164 1.97 -7.00 1.84
N ARG A 165 1.51 -7.63 2.94
CA ARG A 165 0.90 -8.96 2.88
C ARG A 165 -0.42 -8.98 2.10
N VAL A 166 -1.23 -7.94 2.20
CA VAL A 166 -2.45 -7.77 1.40
C VAL A 166 -2.11 -7.73 -0.08
N LEU A 167 -1.15 -6.90 -0.48
CA LEU A 167 -0.67 -6.85 -1.86
C LEU A 167 -0.17 -8.21 -2.34
N HIS A 168 0.70 -8.87 -1.56
CA HIS A 168 1.26 -10.18 -1.94
C HIS A 168 0.22 -11.29 -1.98
N HIS A 169 -0.86 -11.20 -1.19
CA HIS A 169 -1.96 -12.15 -1.26
C HIS A 169 -2.68 -12.07 -2.60
N PHE A 170 -3.06 -10.88 -3.04
CA PHE A 170 -3.73 -10.72 -4.34
C PHE A 170 -2.77 -10.90 -5.53
N ALA A 171 -1.49 -10.54 -5.38
CA ALA A 171 -0.51 -10.70 -6.45
C ALA A 171 -0.18 -12.17 -6.76
N ARG A 172 -0.48 -13.12 -5.85
CA ARG A 172 -0.28 -14.56 -6.05
C ARG A 172 -1.48 -15.20 -6.75
N ASP A 173 -1.79 -14.70 -7.94
CA ASP A 173 -2.87 -15.17 -8.81
C ASP A 173 -2.57 -14.79 -10.27
N LEU A 174 -3.45 -15.21 -11.18
CA LEU A 174 -3.59 -14.65 -12.52
C LEU A 174 -4.30 -13.30 -12.43
N GLN A 175 -3.63 -12.25 -12.91
CA GLN A 175 -4.04 -10.89 -12.65
C GLN A 175 -4.07 -10.00 -13.90
N VAL A 176 -4.89 -8.97 -13.77
CA VAL A 176 -4.84 -7.70 -14.50
C VAL A 176 -4.47 -6.63 -13.47
N GLN A 177 -3.55 -5.72 -13.81
CA GLN A 177 -2.98 -4.79 -12.82
C GLN A 177 -4.05 -3.88 -12.19
N GLU A 178 -5.04 -3.46 -12.97
CA GLU A 178 -6.19 -2.69 -12.56
C GLU A 178 -6.99 -3.42 -11.47
N ARG A 179 -7.27 -4.71 -11.67
CA ARG A 179 -7.97 -5.56 -10.70
C ARG A 179 -7.16 -5.73 -9.43
N LEU A 180 -5.87 -6.04 -9.54
CA LEU A 180 -4.96 -6.15 -8.39
C LEU A 180 -4.95 -4.86 -7.56
N THR A 181 -4.91 -3.70 -8.21
CA THR A 181 -4.92 -2.38 -7.54
C THR A 181 -6.22 -2.17 -6.75
N GLN A 182 -7.36 -2.50 -7.37
CA GLN A 182 -8.68 -2.37 -6.75
C GLN A 182 -8.85 -3.33 -5.57
N GLN A 183 -8.47 -4.60 -5.72
CA GLN A 183 -8.57 -5.62 -4.67
C GLN A 183 -7.82 -5.23 -3.39
N VAL A 184 -6.62 -4.63 -3.52
CA VAL A 184 -5.85 -4.14 -2.38
C VAL A 184 -6.58 -2.99 -1.70
N ALA A 185 -7.07 -2.01 -2.46
CA ALA A 185 -7.75 -0.84 -1.90
C ALA A 185 -9.07 -1.23 -1.22
N ASP A 186 -9.86 -2.09 -1.85
CA ASP A 186 -11.16 -2.56 -1.35
C ASP A 186 -11.02 -3.36 -0.07
N LEU A 187 -10.07 -4.31 -0.02
CA LEU A 187 -9.86 -5.09 1.20
C LEU A 187 -9.48 -4.19 2.39
N LEU A 188 -8.64 -3.18 2.17
CA LEU A 188 -8.26 -2.25 3.24
C LEU A 188 -9.46 -1.39 3.66
N GLN A 189 -10.26 -0.92 2.71
CA GLN A 189 -11.47 -0.16 3.01
C GLN A 189 -12.47 -1.00 3.82
N ASP A 190 -12.75 -2.22 3.39
CA ASP A 190 -13.73 -3.13 4.01
C ASP A 190 -13.29 -3.60 5.40
N ARG A 191 -12.01 -3.88 5.59
CA ARG A 191 -11.51 -4.51 6.83
C ARG A 191 -11.06 -3.51 7.89
N LEU A 192 -10.68 -2.31 7.49
CA LEU A 192 -10.22 -1.27 8.42
C LEU A 192 -11.26 -0.17 8.65
N ALA A 193 -12.24 -0.01 7.75
CA ALA A 193 -13.13 1.15 7.69
C ALA A 193 -12.38 2.48 7.91
N PRO A 194 -11.26 2.72 7.17
CA PRO A 194 -10.47 3.92 7.34
C PRO A 194 -11.21 5.12 6.75
N ARG A 195 -10.78 6.33 7.11
CA ARG A 195 -11.32 7.57 6.52
C ARG A 195 -10.94 7.72 5.05
N GLY A 196 -9.91 7.02 4.59
CA GLY A 196 -9.58 6.89 3.17
C GLY A 196 -8.48 5.89 2.92
N VAL A 197 -8.38 5.41 1.69
CA VAL A 197 -7.33 4.49 1.20
C VAL A 197 -6.77 5.01 -0.11
N GLY A 198 -5.48 4.85 -0.33
CA GLY A 198 -4.84 5.12 -1.61
C GLY A 198 -3.85 4.03 -1.96
N VAL A 199 -4.03 3.44 -3.15
CA VAL A 199 -3.11 2.43 -3.69
C VAL A 199 -2.66 2.91 -5.07
N VAL A 200 -1.34 2.88 -5.30
CA VAL A 200 -0.75 3.07 -6.63
C VAL A 200 0.18 1.91 -6.91
N LEU A 201 0.01 1.24 -8.05
CA LEU A 201 0.94 0.23 -8.54
C LEU A 201 1.66 0.77 -9.78
N GLN A 202 2.96 0.55 -9.83
CA GLN A 202 3.78 0.79 -11.03
C GLN A 202 4.47 -0.53 -11.39
N ALA A 203 4.25 -1.04 -12.59
CA ALA A 203 4.86 -2.31 -13.00
C ALA A 203 5.27 -2.35 -14.47
N GLU A 204 6.33 -3.10 -14.74
CA GLU A 204 6.74 -3.53 -16.07
C GLU A 204 6.10 -4.90 -16.38
N HIS A 205 5.52 -5.02 -17.58
CA HIS A 205 4.82 -6.21 -18.04
C HIS A 205 5.68 -6.97 -19.05
N LEU A 206 6.11 -8.18 -18.72
CA LEU A 206 6.97 -8.96 -19.63
C LEU A 206 6.24 -9.42 -20.90
N CYS A 207 4.91 -9.44 -20.89
CA CYS A 207 4.10 -9.69 -22.09
C CYS A 207 4.20 -8.56 -23.13
N MET A 208 4.61 -7.35 -22.72
CA MET A 208 4.90 -6.21 -23.61
C MET A 208 6.41 -6.02 -23.81
N ALA A 209 7.23 -6.30 -22.80
CA ALA A 209 8.68 -6.08 -22.87
C ALA A 209 9.39 -7.13 -23.74
N LEU A 210 9.04 -8.41 -23.59
CA LEU A 210 9.79 -9.50 -24.23
C LEU A 210 9.21 -9.94 -25.57
N ARG A 211 7.94 -9.66 -25.84
CA ARG A 211 7.22 -10.09 -27.05
C ARG A 211 6.20 -9.06 -27.51
N GLY A 212 5.64 -9.28 -28.69
CA GLY A 212 4.62 -8.40 -29.26
C GLY A 212 5.24 -7.05 -29.60
N VAL A 213 4.84 -6.00 -28.88
CA VAL A 213 5.29 -4.61 -29.12
C VAL A 213 6.74 -4.35 -28.66
N GLN A 214 7.29 -5.18 -27.76
CA GLN A 214 8.70 -5.16 -27.33
C GLN A 214 9.19 -3.81 -26.76
N VAL A 215 8.42 -3.20 -25.86
CA VAL A 215 8.75 -1.91 -25.21
C VAL A 215 9.31 -2.10 -23.80
N SER A 216 10.54 -2.60 -23.73
CA SER A 216 11.26 -2.79 -22.46
C SER A 216 11.42 -1.49 -21.68
N GLY A 217 11.30 -1.57 -20.35
CA GLY A 217 11.39 -0.44 -19.43
C GLY A 217 10.12 0.42 -19.34
N SER A 218 9.11 0.17 -20.19
CA SER A 218 7.80 0.82 -20.06
C SER A 218 7.11 0.37 -18.77
N ARG A 219 6.53 1.33 -18.04
CA ARG A 219 5.79 1.08 -16.80
C ARG A 219 4.34 1.47 -16.93
N THR A 220 3.47 0.55 -16.54
CA THR A 220 2.04 0.81 -16.39
C THR A 220 1.77 1.27 -14.97
N VAL A 221 1.06 2.39 -14.82
CA VAL A 221 0.67 2.95 -13.52
C VAL A 221 -0.85 2.86 -13.36
N THR A 222 -1.30 2.29 -12.26
CA THR A 222 -2.71 2.18 -11.89
C THR A 222 -2.93 2.70 -10.48
N SER A 223 -4.10 3.25 -10.20
CA SER A 223 -4.46 3.73 -8.87
C SER A 223 -5.90 3.38 -8.48
N ALA A 224 -6.12 3.18 -7.18
CA ALA A 224 -7.45 3.04 -6.58
C ALA A 224 -7.49 3.85 -5.29
N LEU A 225 -8.48 4.74 -5.17
CA LEU A 225 -8.63 5.67 -4.07
C LEU A 225 -10.03 5.55 -3.47
N HIS A 226 -10.11 5.60 -2.14
CA HIS A 226 -11.36 5.56 -1.36
C HIS A 226 -11.40 6.67 -0.31
N GLY A 227 -12.62 7.04 0.11
CA GLY A 227 -12.88 8.04 1.16
C GLY A 227 -12.19 9.37 0.89
N ALA A 228 -11.58 9.96 1.92
CA ALA A 228 -10.91 11.27 1.84
C ALA A 228 -9.83 11.36 0.75
N LEU A 229 -9.11 10.27 0.42
CA LEU A 229 -8.14 10.29 -0.68
C LEU A 229 -8.80 10.37 -2.06
N ARG A 230 -10.07 9.96 -2.19
CA ARG A 230 -10.86 10.12 -3.41
C ARG A 230 -11.59 11.46 -3.44
N GLU A 231 -12.10 11.90 -2.30
CA GLU A 231 -13.05 13.01 -2.21
C GLU A 231 -12.36 14.37 -1.98
N ASP A 232 -11.23 14.41 -1.28
CA ASP A 232 -10.44 15.64 -1.05
C ASP A 232 -9.19 15.67 -1.94
N ALA A 233 -9.12 16.70 -2.78
CA ALA A 233 -7.96 16.92 -3.66
C ALA A 233 -6.67 17.17 -2.88
N ARG A 234 -6.72 17.83 -1.72
CA ARG A 234 -5.53 18.17 -0.93
C ARG A 234 -4.89 16.93 -0.33
N THR A 235 -5.69 16.07 0.30
CA THR A 235 -5.23 14.77 0.82
C THR A 235 -4.71 13.88 -0.30
N ARG A 236 -5.36 13.89 -1.48
CA ARG A 236 -4.88 13.13 -2.63
C ARG A 236 -3.52 13.63 -3.12
N GLU A 237 -3.33 14.95 -3.21
CA GLU A 237 -2.05 15.57 -3.59
C GLU A 237 -0.96 15.24 -2.56
N GLU A 238 -1.25 15.31 -1.26
CA GLU A 238 -0.32 14.89 -0.21
C GLU A 238 0.14 13.45 -0.40
N PHE A 239 -0.80 12.52 -0.65
CA PHE A 239 -0.46 11.12 -0.93
C PHE A 239 0.46 10.97 -2.14
N PHE A 240 0.13 11.60 -3.27
CA PHE A 240 0.95 11.50 -4.49
C PHE A 240 2.34 12.13 -4.31
N ALA A 241 2.46 13.25 -3.59
CA ALA A 241 3.73 13.87 -3.27
C ALA A 241 4.61 12.93 -2.42
N LEU A 242 4.07 12.36 -1.34
CA LEU A 242 4.82 11.46 -0.45
C LEU A 242 5.20 10.12 -1.12
N ALA A 243 4.35 9.66 -2.04
CA ALA A 243 4.62 8.49 -2.88
C ALA A 243 5.68 8.73 -3.96
N GLY A 244 6.09 9.99 -4.20
CA GLY A 244 7.08 10.35 -5.23
C GLY A 244 6.51 10.26 -6.65
N LEU A 245 5.22 10.56 -6.81
CA LEU A 245 4.48 10.49 -8.07
C LEU A 245 4.27 11.86 -8.72
N GLN A 246 4.89 12.91 -8.17
CA GLN A 246 4.84 14.30 -8.64
C GLN A 246 6.24 14.85 -8.85
#